data_AF-A0AAV8YBE5-F1
#
_entry.id   AF-A0AAV8YBE5-F1
#
_cell.length_a   1.000
_cell.length_b   1.000
_cell.length_c   1.000
_cell.angle_alpha   90.00
_cell.angle_beta   90.00
_cell.angle_gamma   90.00
#
_symmetry.space_group_name_H-M   'P 1'
#
loop_
_entity.id
_entity.type
_entity.pdbx_description
1 polymer ?
#
loop_
_entity_poly.entity_id
_entity_poly.type
_entity_poly.pdbx_seq_one_letter_code
_entity_poly.pdbx_strand_id
1 'polypeptide(L)'
;MSARPREIDELVKLCQTPVYAMAQAKVRPADTGVCYGAEPVNLVRRDLFDAMMSSTSNRFEDRCKVLLAHVVNLTYCPEESLPVIKKKLSHFSSEVKIKWKAAQYKKRFLIENKNWLDTQISFPLYSTPPSTSTGRPSVDFMSSSERSKRRKTETLRSDSSSSELVYAAQMNLRAEGQTDAATVVKEMGFSTPTRPRRYKTAFKLQDKQVKQLTEDEGLSMFVEAKLNVHHLRKLPKRKSKSLSPEVIDLLLPPQKDSHRNDSETSDEEDDSSESEYEDDE
;
A
#
# COMPACT_ATOMS: atom_id res chain seq x y z
N MET A 1 -39.08 69.11 -10.46
CA MET A 1 -38.23 69.42 -9.28
C MET A 1 -37.81 68.10 -8.66
N SER A 2 -36.93 67.33 -9.30
CA SER A 2 -35.47 67.29 -9.08
C SER A 2 -35.07 67.19 -7.59
N ALA A 3 -35.09 65.96 -7.07
CA ALA A 3 -34.38 65.60 -5.85
C ALA A 3 -32.98 65.09 -6.23
N ARG A 4 -31.94 65.75 -5.69
CA ARG A 4 -30.53 65.40 -5.91
C ARG A 4 -30.09 64.35 -4.89
N PRO A 5 -29.25 63.38 -5.27
CA PRO A 5 -28.60 62.46 -4.35
C PRO A 5 -27.28 63.06 -3.86
N ARG A 6 -27.09 63.14 -2.53
CA ARG A 6 -25.79 63.43 -1.89
C ARG A 6 -25.70 62.65 -0.59
N GLU A 7 -25.36 61.37 -0.69
CA GLU A 7 -25.00 60.58 0.50
C GLU A 7 -24.25 59.29 0.12
N ILE A 8 -23.25 59.35 -0.77
CA ILE A 8 -22.32 58.23 -1.00
C ILE A 8 -20.92 58.76 -1.36
N ASP A 9 -20.35 59.65 -0.56
CA ASP A 9 -18.96 60.11 -0.76
C ASP A 9 -18.08 60.03 0.51
N GLU A 10 -18.57 59.39 1.58
CA GLU A 10 -17.86 59.31 2.87
C GLU A 10 -17.41 57.89 3.26
N LEU A 11 -17.17 57.02 2.27
CA LEU A 11 -16.63 55.66 2.51
C LEU A 11 -15.44 55.27 1.60
N VAL A 12 -14.79 56.24 0.92
CA VAL A 12 -13.64 55.96 0.03
C VAL A 12 -12.30 56.52 0.55
N LYS A 13 -12.25 57.09 1.77
CA LYS A 13 -11.05 57.79 2.29
C LYS A 13 -10.35 57.15 3.51
N LEU A 14 -10.50 55.84 3.74
CA LEU A 14 -9.85 55.19 4.89
C LEU A 14 -9.05 53.92 4.58
N CYS A 15 -8.38 53.84 3.43
CA CYS A 15 -7.36 52.83 3.15
C CYS A 15 -6.26 53.41 2.23
N GLN A 16 -5.56 54.44 2.70
CA GLN A 16 -4.26 54.83 2.12
C GLN A 16 -3.20 54.71 3.20
N THR A 17 -2.55 53.55 3.26
CA THR A 17 -1.23 53.41 3.87
C THR A 17 -0.18 53.41 2.76
N PRO A 18 0.80 54.31 2.79
CA PRO A 18 2.02 54.17 1.99
C PRO A 18 2.94 53.15 2.69
N VAL A 19 4.10 52.90 2.07
CA VAL A 19 5.17 51.99 2.51
C VAL A 19 5.05 50.59 1.91
N TYR A 20 5.73 50.38 0.78
CA TYR A 20 6.69 49.28 0.61
C TYR A 20 7.59 49.60 -0.59
N ALA A 21 8.61 50.43 -0.36
CA ALA A 21 9.78 50.48 -1.21
C ALA A 21 10.62 49.23 -0.86
N MET A 22 10.47 48.16 -1.63
CA MET A 22 11.42 47.05 -1.60
C MET A 22 12.22 46.99 -2.89
N ALA A 23 13.51 47.28 -2.69
CA ALA A 23 14.67 46.79 -3.40
C ALA A 23 14.38 45.99 -4.69
N GLN A 24 14.77 46.59 -5.81
CA GLN A 24 15.06 45.85 -7.03
C GLN A 24 16.29 44.97 -6.77
N ALA A 25 16.05 43.77 -6.23
CA ALA A 25 17.02 42.70 -6.29
C ALA A 25 17.20 42.34 -7.76
N LYS A 26 18.36 42.68 -8.32
CA LYS A 26 18.82 42.25 -9.63
C LYS A 26 19.01 40.73 -9.59
N VAL A 27 17.93 40.00 -9.81
CA VAL A 27 17.93 38.56 -10.01
C VAL A 27 18.82 38.29 -11.22
N ARG A 28 19.95 37.62 -10.97
CA ARG A 28 20.80 37.09 -12.05
C ARG A 28 19.93 36.13 -12.87
N PRO A 29 19.99 36.15 -14.21
CA PRO A 29 19.30 35.15 -15.01
C PRO A 29 19.89 33.79 -14.63
N ALA A 30 19.09 33.00 -13.90
CA ALA A 30 19.39 31.61 -13.66
C ALA A 30 19.41 30.93 -15.03
N ASP A 31 20.38 30.04 -15.21
CA ASP A 31 20.48 29.13 -16.34
C ASP A 31 19.09 28.61 -16.70
N THR A 32 18.68 28.85 -17.94
CA THR A 32 17.54 28.19 -18.58
C THR A 32 17.90 26.72 -18.73
N GLY A 33 17.86 25.98 -17.62
CA GLY A 33 17.88 24.54 -17.57
C GLY A 33 16.59 24.05 -18.19
N VAL A 34 16.58 23.96 -19.52
CA VAL A 34 15.50 23.35 -20.26
C VAL A 34 15.46 21.88 -19.82
N CYS A 35 14.41 21.51 -19.11
CA CYS A 35 14.14 20.15 -18.66
C CYS A 35 13.81 19.28 -19.89
N TYR A 36 14.84 18.81 -20.61
CA TYR A 36 14.68 17.86 -21.71
C TYR A 36 14.45 16.46 -21.11
N GLY A 37 13.20 16.00 -21.05
CA GLY A 37 12.92 14.62 -20.63
C GLY A 37 11.46 14.22 -20.52
N ALA A 38 10.51 15.16 -20.55
CA ALA A 38 9.08 14.81 -20.56
C ALA A 38 8.61 14.54 -22.00
N GLU A 39 7.93 13.40 -22.20
CA GLU A 39 7.31 13.08 -23.49
C GLU A 39 6.30 14.18 -23.87
N PRO A 40 6.25 14.59 -25.15
CA PRO A 40 5.31 15.61 -25.58
C PRO A 40 3.86 15.14 -25.44
N VAL A 41 2.96 16.03 -25.01
CA VAL A 41 1.52 15.79 -25.07
C VAL A 41 1.07 15.90 -26.51
N ASN A 42 0.59 14.80 -27.09
CA ASN A 42 0.00 14.79 -28.42
C ASN A 42 -1.51 14.98 -28.29
N LEU A 43 -2.02 16.11 -28.79
CA LEU A 43 -3.44 16.43 -28.80
C LEU A 43 -4.00 16.30 -30.22
N VAL A 44 -5.19 15.71 -30.35
CA VAL A 44 -5.88 15.60 -31.64
C VAL A 44 -6.45 16.97 -32.01
N ARG A 45 -6.30 17.40 -33.28
CA ARG A 45 -6.83 18.69 -33.76
C ARG A 45 -8.34 18.82 -33.55
N ARG A 46 -9.06 17.69 -33.63
CA ARG A 46 -10.49 17.59 -33.32
C ARG A 46 -10.83 18.07 -31.90
N ASP A 47 -10.11 17.60 -30.89
CA ASP A 47 -10.37 17.96 -29.49
C ASP A 47 -10.12 19.46 -29.26
N LEU A 48 -9.06 20.00 -29.86
CA LEU A 48 -8.77 21.43 -29.83
C LEU A 48 -9.87 22.26 -30.51
N PHE A 49 -10.40 21.78 -31.64
CA PHE A 49 -11.51 22.44 -32.33
C PHE A 49 -12.79 22.41 -31.49
N ASP A 50 -13.13 21.27 -30.89
CA ASP A 50 -14.32 21.15 -30.04
C ASP A 50 -14.19 21.98 -28.75
N ALA A 51 -13.02 22.02 -28.13
CA ALA A 51 -12.75 22.91 -26.98
C ALA A 51 -12.94 24.39 -27.36
N MET A 52 -12.43 24.80 -28.53
CA MET A 52 -12.61 26.16 -29.04
C MET A 52 -14.08 26.48 -29.33
N MET A 53 -14.83 25.53 -29.90
CA MET A 53 -16.25 25.70 -30.26
C MET A 53 -17.22 25.55 -29.09
N SER A 54 -16.77 25.02 -27.94
CA SER A 54 -17.56 24.92 -26.72
C SER A 54 -17.73 26.26 -26.01
N SER A 55 -16.96 27.28 -26.39
CA SER A 55 -17.10 28.64 -25.87
C SER A 55 -18.32 29.35 -26.46
N THR A 56 -19.07 30.07 -25.61
CA THR A 56 -20.26 30.85 -26.01
C THR A 56 -19.92 32.15 -26.72
N SER A 57 -18.65 32.55 -26.76
CA SER A 57 -18.19 33.80 -27.38
C SER A 57 -18.37 33.78 -28.90
N ASN A 58 -18.93 34.85 -29.46
CA ASN A 58 -19.06 35.01 -30.92
C ASN A 58 -17.77 35.47 -31.60
N ARG A 59 -16.87 36.12 -30.84
CA ARG A 59 -15.60 36.63 -31.36
C ARG A 59 -14.56 35.52 -31.40
N PHE A 60 -13.90 35.38 -32.55
CA PHE A 60 -12.89 34.35 -32.77
C PHE A 60 -11.72 34.48 -31.79
N GLU A 61 -11.30 35.70 -31.50
CA GLU A 61 -10.18 36.00 -30.60
C GLU A 61 -10.44 35.51 -29.17
N ASP A 62 -11.68 35.60 -28.71
CA ASP A 62 -12.04 35.14 -27.36
C ASP A 62 -12.07 33.60 -27.29
N ARG A 63 -12.46 32.93 -28.39
CA ARG A 63 -12.34 31.46 -28.47
C ARG A 63 -10.88 31.01 -28.43
N CYS A 64 -9.98 31.75 -29.06
CA CYS A 64 -8.55 31.48 -29.00
C CYS A 64 -7.98 31.61 -27.58
N LYS A 65 -8.50 32.54 -26.76
CA LYS A 65 -8.10 32.67 -25.34
C LYS A 65 -8.55 31.46 -24.52
N VAL A 66 -9.78 30.99 -24.74
CA VAL A 66 -10.30 29.77 -24.07
C VAL A 66 -9.47 28.55 -24.46
N LEU A 67 -9.14 28.42 -25.75
CA LEU A 67 -8.28 27.35 -26.25
C LEU A 67 -6.88 27.40 -25.62
N LEU A 68 -6.29 28.59 -25.51
CA LEU A 68 -4.99 28.76 -24.86
C LEU A 68 -5.06 28.33 -23.39
N ALA A 69 -6.08 28.75 -22.63
CA ALA A 69 -6.26 28.35 -21.25
C ALA A 69 -6.41 26.82 -21.12
N HIS A 70 -7.17 26.19 -22.02
CA HIS A 70 -7.34 24.75 -22.04
C HIS A 70 -6.00 24.01 -22.26
N VAL A 71 -5.20 24.44 -23.24
CA VAL A 71 -3.89 23.81 -23.52
C VAL A 71 -2.87 24.08 -22.42
N VAL A 72 -2.87 25.26 -21.81
CA VAL A 72 -2.01 25.57 -20.66
C VAL A 72 -2.33 24.66 -19.47
N ASN A 73 -3.62 24.42 -19.20
CA ASN A 73 -4.03 23.51 -18.14
C ASN A 73 -3.63 22.05 -18.40
N LEU A 74 -3.65 21.60 -19.67
CA LEU A 74 -3.23 20.24 -20.04
C LEU A 74 -1.71 20.05 -20.01
N THR A 75 -0.96 21.09 -20.37
CA THR A 75 0.50 21.01 -20.51
C THR A 75 1.26 21.47 -19.27
N TYR A 76 0.56 22.02 -18.27
CA TYR A 76 1.12 22.64 -17.07
C TYR A 76 2.19 23.70 -17.39
N CYS A 77 1.98 24.46 -18.47
CA CYS A 77 2.97 25.39 -18.99
C CYS A 77 3.24 26.56 -18.02
N PRO A 78 4.51 26.86 -17.67
CA PRO A 78 4.86 28.05 -16.92
C PRO A 78 4.70 29.32 -17.77
N GLU A 79 4.56 30.46 -17.10
CA GLU A 79 4.29 31.77 -17.75
C GLU A 79 5.40 32.14 -18.77
N GLU A 80 6.65 31.83 -18.45
CA GLU A 80 7.82 32.11 -19.29
C GLU A 80 7.78 31.38 -20.64
N SER A 81 7.14 30.20 -20.69
CA SER A 81 7.06 29.37 -21.89
C SER A 81 5.76 29.56 -22.70
N LEU A 82 4.85 30.41 -22.23
CA LEU A 82 3.61 30.75 -22.95
C LEU A 82 3.82 31.24 -24.38
N PRO A 83 4.87 32.00 -24.73
CA PRO A 83 5.08 32.46 -26.11
C PRO A 83 5.22 31.30 -27.11
N VAL A 84 5.83 30.17 -26.70
CA VAL A 84 6.04 29.00 -27.55
C VAL A 84 4.70 28.33 -27.87
N ILE A 85 3.86 28.11 -26.86
CA ILE A 85 2.51 27.55 -27.03
C ILE A 85 1.64 28.50 -27.84
N LYS A 86 1.66 29.81 -27.53
CA LYS A 86 0.89 30.83 -28.26
C LYS A 86 1.24 30.83 -29.75
N LYS A 87 2.52 30.68 -30.12
CA LYS A 87 2.94 30.62 -31.52
C LYS A 87 2.36 29.39 -32.24
N LYS A 88 2.41 28.20 -31.61
CA LYS A 88 1.81 26.98 -32.17
C LYS A 88 0.28 27.09 -32.30
N LEU A 89 -0.40 27.62 -31.28
CA LEU A 89 -1.85 27.82 -31.31
C LEU A 89 -2.28 28.89 -32.29
N SER A 90 -1.46 29.92 -32.52
CA SER A 90 -1.71 30.94 -33.54
C SER A 90 -1.75 30.33 -34.94
N HIS A 91 -0.80 29.44 -35.25
CA HIS A 91 -0.80 28.69 -36.51
C HIS A 91 -2.04 27.79 -36.65
N PHE A 92 -2.39 27.02 -35.61
CA PHE A 92 -3.61 26.22 -35.63
C PHE A 92 -4.86 27.10 -35.84
N SER A 93 -4.95 28.23 -35.14
CA SER A 93 -6.10 29.14 -35.23
C SER A 93 -6.24 29.76 -36.61
N SER A 94 -5.13 30.11 -37.28
CA SER A 94 -5.17 30.63 -38.65
C SER A 94 -5.64 29.57 -39.65
N GLU A 95 -5.19 28.33 -39.52
CA GLU A 95 -5.65 27.20 -40.33
C GLU A 95 -7.16 26.97 -40.15
N VAL A 96 -7.64 26.95 -38.91
CA VAL A 96 -9.08 26.85 -38.60
C VAL A 96 -9.84 27.99 -39.26
N LYS A 97 -9.36 29.24 -39.16
CA LYS A 97 -10.04 30.41 -39.73
C LYS A 97 -10.17 30.32 -41.25
N ILE A 98 -9.13 29.86 -41.95
CA ILE A 98 -9.14 29.67 -43.41
C ILE A 98 -10.14 28.57 -43.79
N LYS A 99 -10.04 27.40 -43.15
CA LYS A 99 -10.91 26.24 -43.43
C LYS A 99 -12.37 26.51 -43.04
N TRP A 100 -12.61 27.28 -41.98
CA TRP A 100 -13.94 27.68 -41.55
C TRP A 100 -14.62 28.59 -42.58
N LYS A 101 -13.88 29.55 -43.16
CA LYS A 101 -14.39 30.41 -44.23
C LYS A 101 -14.77 29.62 -45.49
N ALA A 102 -14.10 28.51 -45.78
CA ALA A 102 -14.44 27.65 -46.92
C ALA A 102 -15.73 26.84 -46.67
N ALA A 103 -15.89 26.27 -45.47
CA ALA A 103 -17.02 25.40 -45.15
C ALA A 103 -18.29 26.15 -44.70
N GLN A 104 -18.14 27.31 -44.04
CA GLN A 104 -19.21 28.17 -43.48
C GLN A 104 -20.13 27.54 -42.41
N TYR A 105 -20.18 26.21 -42.29
CA TYR A 105 -21.06 25.49 -41.36
C TYR A 105 -20.35 24.32 -40.67
N LYS A 106 -20.66 24.07 -39.38
CA LYS A 106 -19.95 23.08 -38.54
C LYS A 106 -19.98 21.67 -39.14
N LYS A 107 -21.15 21.15 -39.56
CA LYS A 107 -21.22 19.77 -40.10
C LYS A 107 -20.39 19.62 -41.38
N ARG A 108 -20.44 20.61 -42.27
CA ARG A 108 -19.66 20.62 -43.51
C ARG A 108 -18.16 20.68 -43.23
N PHE A 109 -17.75 21.52 -42.28
CA PHE A 109 -16.36 21.63 -41.84
C PHE A 109 -15.81 20.29 -41.32
N LEU A 110 -16.58 19.58 -40.49
CA LEU A 110 -16.19 18.27 -39.94
C LEU A 110 -16.03 17.20 -41.02
N ILE A 111 -16.89 17.21 -42.05
CA ILE A 111 -16.83 16.24 -43.16
C ILE A 111 -15.65 16.54 -44.08
N GLU A 112 -15.53 17.79 -44.57
CA GLU A 112 -14.50 18.17 -45.55
C GLU A 112 -13.08 18.17 -44.97
N ASN A 113 -12.94 18.40 -43.66
CA ASN A 113 -11.64 18.48 -42.99
C ASN A 113 -11.37 17.30 -42.05
N LYS A 114 -12.09 16.18 -42.18
CA LYS A 114 -11.95 15.01 -41.30
C LYS A 114 -10.50 14.55 -41.16
N ASN A 115 -9.83 14.32 -42.28
CA ASN A 115 -8.43 13.86 -42.29
C ASN A 115 -7.49 14.85 -41.59
N TRP A 116 -7.73 16.16 -41.73
CA TRP A 116 -6.95 17.18 -41.04
C TRP A 116 -7.27 17.23 -39.54
N LEU A 117 -8.53 17.07 -39.14
CA LEU A 117 -8.92 17.03 -37.71
C LEU A 117 -8.37 15.82 -36.97
N ASP A 118 -8.14 14.70 -37.66
CA ASP A 118 -7.63 13.46 -37.07
C ASP A 118 -6.10 13.47 -36.88
N THR A 119 -5.42 14.51 -37.39
CA THR A 119 -3.97 14.67 -37.16
C THR A 119 -3.68 15.24 -35.77
N GLN A 120 -2.51 14.87 -35.25
CA GLN A 120 -2.06 15.29 -33.92
C GLN A 120 -1.18 16.54 -33.97
N ILE A 121 -1.23 17.33 -32.90
CA ILE A 121 -0.31 18.44 -32.62
C ILE A 121 0.42 18.12 -31.31
N SER A 122 1.74 18.12 -31.39
CA SER A 122 2.64 17.90 -30.25
C SER A 122 2.88 19.20 -29.50
N PHE A 123 2.62 19.18 -28.20
CA PHE A 123 2.98 20.23 -27.25
C PHE A 123 4.04 19.71 -26.27
N PRO A 124 5.04 20.53 -25.91
CA PRO A 124 5.95 20.18 -24.83
C PRO A 124 5.15 20.01 -23.52
N LEU A 125 5.35 18.87 -22.85
CA LEU A 125 4.82 18.68 -21.50
C LEU A 125 5.75 19.39 -20.53
N TYR A 126 5.29 20.48 -19.94
CA TYR A 126 5.99 21.11 -18.84
C TYR A 126 5.54 20.37 -17.61
N SER A 127 6.07 19.17 -17.38
CA SER A 127 5.81 18.48 -16.13
C SER A 127 6.08 19.50 -15.03
N THR A 128 5.09 19.76 -14.16
CA THR A 128 5.44 20.32 -12.86
C THR A 128 6.59 19.44 -12.39
N PRO A 129 7.77 19.98 -12.06
CA PRO A 129 8.83 19.15 -11.54
C PRO A 129 8.14 18.33 -10.42
N PRO A 130 8.11 16.99 -10.50
CA PRO A 130 7.52 16.18 -9.42
C PRO A 130 8.20 16.74 -8.20
N SER A 131 7.48 17.32 -7.22
CA SER A 131 8.09 18.21 -6.22
C SER A 131 9.38 17.58 -5.70
N THR A 132 10.51 17.86 -6.36
CA THR A 132 11.81 17.38 -5.98
C THR A 132 12.06 18.40 -4.95
N SER A 133 11.59 18.09 -3.73
CA SER A 133 11.85 18.87 -2.55
C SER A 133 13.29 19.29 -2.70
N THR A 134 13.54 20.57 -2.95
CA THR A 134 14.89 21.07 -3.02
C THR A 134 15.48 20.75 -1.65
N GLY A 135 16.26 19.67 -1.55
CA GLY A 135 16.45 18.99 -0.28
C GLY A 135 16.84 17.52 -0.38
N ARG A 136 17.11 16.93 0.79
CA ARG A 136 17.59 15.55 0.95
C ARG A 136 16.58 14.55 0.35
N PRO A 137 17.02 13.51 -0.38
CA PRO A 137 16.13 12.49 -0.91
C PRO A 137 15.27 11.86 0.20
N SER A 138 13.99 11.63 -0.13
CA SER A 138 13.06 10.97 0.78
C SER A 138 13.52 9.53 1.00
N VAL A 139 13.71 9.16 2.26
CA VAL A 139 14.00 7.77 2.67
C VAL A 139 12.70 6.98 2.63
N ASP A 140 12.78 5.71 2.22
CA ASP A 140 11.65 4.79 2.26
C ASP A 140 11.01 4.70 3.67
N PHE A 141 9.72 4.38 3.74
CA PHE A 141 8.99 4.32 5.02
C PHE A 141 9.59 3.29 5.97
N MET A 142 9.93 2.08 5.50
CA MET A 142 10.39 0.99 6.36
C MET A 142 11.78 1.26 6.94
N SER A 143 12.65 1.90 6.16
CA SER A 143 14.01 2.29 6.55
C SER A 143 14.09 3.62 7.31
N SER A 144 12.98 4.36 7.42
CA SER A 144 12.93 5.61 8.19
C SER A 144 13.03 5.37 9.70
N SER A 145 13.58 6.34 10.42
CA SER A 145 13.56 6.34 11.89
C SER A 145 12.13 6.41 12.43
N GLU A 146 11.92 5.90 13.64
CA GLU A 146 10.61 5.87 14.30
C GLU A 146 9.97 7.26 14.41
N ARG A 147 10.77 8.31 14.72
CA ARG A 147 10.30 9.70 14.72
C ARG A 147 9.74 10.12 13.36
N SER A 148 10.44 9.77 12.28
CA SER A 148 10.02 10.08 10.92
C SER A 148 8.77 9.30 10.51
N LYS A 149 8.64 8.03 10.92
CA LYS A 149 7.44 7.21 10.69
C LYS A 149 6.19 7.82 11.34
N ARG A 150 6.31 8.30 12.59
CA ARG A 150 5.20 8.98 13.31
C ARG A 150 4.75 10.26 12.63
N ARG A 151 5.70 11.06 12.12
CA ARG A 151 5.40 12.27 11.35
C ARG A 151 4.76 11.95 10.01
N LYS A 152 5.28 10.95 9.28
CA LYS A 152 4.72 10.50 7.99
C LYS A 152 3.28 9.96 8.11
N THR A 153 2.93 9.36 9.27
CA THR A 153 1.59 8.81 9.54
C THR A 153 0.69 9.76 10.33
N GLU A 154 1.09 11.02 10.53
CA GLU A 154 0.34 11.98 11.34
C GLU A 154 -0.99 12.37 10.71
N THR A 155 -1.00 12.62 9.40
CA THR A 155 -2.22 12.89 8.63
C THR A 155 -3.20 11.73 8.75
N LEU A 156 -2.73 10.50 8.46
CA LEU A 156 -3.54 9.29 8.55
C LEU A 156 -4.15 9.07 9.94
N ARG A 157 -3.43 9.39 11.02
CA ARG A 157 -3.94 9.28 12.40
C ARG A 157 -4.89 10.40 12.80
N SER A 158 -4.83 11.54 12.12
CA SER A 158 -5.68 12.70 12.40
C SER A 158 -7.00 12.61 11.64
N ASP A 159 -6.96 12.08 10.41
CA ASP A 159 -8.09 12.05 9.49
C ASP A 159 -8.97 10.80 9.69
N SER A 160 -8.44 9.72 10.26
CA SER A 160 -9.13 8.44 10.38
C SER A 160 -9.31 7.99 11.83
N SER A 161 -10.45 7.36 12.13
CA SER A 161 -10.70 6.77 13.44
C SER A 161 -9.87 5.51 13.68
N SER A 162 -9.63 5.16 14.95
CA SER A 162 -8.87 3.96 15.31
C SER A 162 -9.51 2.67 14.77
N SER A 163 -10.85 2.60 14.77
CA SER A 163 -11.61 1.48 14.21
C SER A 163 -11.43 1.33 12.71
N GLU A 164 -11.41 2.44 11.96
CA GLU A 164 -11.19 2.42 10.51
C GLU A 164 -9.76 1.97 10.18
N LEU A 165 -8.77 2.46 10.93
CA LEU A 165 -7.37 2.05 10.74
C LEU A 165 -7.15 0.56 11.01
N VAL A 166 -7.80 0.01 12.04
CA VAL A 166 -7.77 -1.44 12.32
C VAL A 166 -8.44 -2.21 11.19
N TYR A 167 -9.59 -1.76 10.70
CA TYR A 167 -10.30 -2.42 9.61
C TYR A 167 -9.50 -2.39 8.30
N ALA A 168 -8.90 -1.24 7.97
CA ALA A 168 -8.03 -1.09 6.81
C ALA A 168 -6.82 -2.03 6.89
N ALA A 169 -6.15 -2.10 8.04
CA ALA A 169 -5.05 -3.03 8.26
C ALA A 169 -5.51 -4.50 8.11
N GLN A 170 -6.69 -4.85 8.66
CA GLN A 170 -7.28 -6.18 8.51
C GLN A 170 -7.55 -6.53 7.04
N MET A 171 -8.09 -5.61 6.24
CA MET A 171 -8.38 -5.86 4.82
C MET A 171 -7.10 -6.02 3.99
N ASN A 172 -6.07 -5.23 4.26
CA ASN A 172 -4.77 -5.36 3.59
C ASN A 172 -4.13 -6.73 3.86
N LEU A 173 -4.11 -7.18 5.12
CA LEU A 173 -3.58 -8.49 5.47
C LEU A 173 -4.33 -9.65 4.80
N ARG A 174 -5.64 -9.51 4.61
CA ARG A 174 -6.43 -10.50 3.86
C ARG A 174 -6.09 -10.51 2.37
N ALA A 175 -5.90 -9.33 1.77
CA ALA A 175 -5.49 -9.22 0.38
C ALA A 175 -4.10 -9.84 0.14
N GLU A 176 -3.21 -9.76 1.13
CA GLU A 176 -1.90 -10.43 1.13
C GLU A 176 -1.97 -11.94 1.43
N GLY A 177 -3.15 -12.49 1.74
CA GLY A 177 -3.34 -13.91 2.08
C GLY A 177 -3.02 -14.27 3.54
N GLN A 178 -2.72 -13.29 4.40
CA GLN A 178 -2.39 -13.51 5.83
C GLN A 178 -3.66 -13.54 6.69
N THR A 179 -4.46 -14.60 6.56
CA THR A 179 -5.77 -14.73 7.22
C THR A 179 -5.69 -14.75 8.76
N ASP A 180 -4.67 -15.41 9.30
CA ASP A 180 -4.49 -15.55 10.74
C ASP A 180 -4.08 -14.22 11.38
N ALA A 181 -3.13 -13.51 10.75
CA ALA A 181 -2.71 -12.17 11.19
C ALA A 181 -3.89 -11.18 11.16
N ALA A 182 -4.70 -11.21 10.09
CA ALA A 182 -5.90 -10.39 9.98
C ALA A 182 -6.90 -10.68 11.12
N THR A 183 -7.05 -11.95 11.50
CA THR A 183 -7.94 -12.36 12.60
C THR A 183 -7.44 -11.80 13.93
N VAL A 184 -6.12 -11.86 14.18
CA VAL A 184 -5.51 -11.27 15.38
C VAL A 184 -5.72 -9.75 15.42
N VAL A 185 -5.48 -9.03 14.32
CA VAL A 185 -5.69 -7.57 14.25
C VAL A 185 -7.14 -7.20 14.55
N LYS A 186 -8.10 -7.93 13.97
CA LYS A 186 -9.53 -7.75 14.26
C LYS A 186 -9.82 -7.91 15.75
N GLU A 187 -9.29 -8.97 16.37
CA GLU A 187 -9.49 -9.20 17.79
C GLU A 187 -8.82 -8.15 18.67
N MET A 188 -7.67 -7.61 18.26
CA MET A 188 -6.95 -6.59 19.02
C MET A 188 -7.67 -5.23 18.99
N GLY A 189 -8.34 -4.90 17.88
CA GLY A 189 -9.01 -3.61 17.72
C GLY A 189 -10.51 -3.59 18.04
N PHE A 190 -11.24 -4.69 17.82
CA PHE A 190 -12.71 -4.73 18.02
C PHE A 190 -13.17 -5.58 19.21
N SER A 191 -12.33 -6.48 19.74
CA SER A 191 -12.72 -7.28 20.91
C SER A 191 -12.57 -6.47 22.21
N THR A 192 -13.01 -7.08 23.31
CA THR A 192 -12.76 -6.61 24.67
C THR A 192 -11.29 -6.20 24.91
N PRO A 193 -11.04 -5.09 25.63
CA PRO A 193 -9.71 -4.54 25.87
C PRO A 193 -8.77 -5.47 26.66
N THR A 194 -9.32 -6.52 27.26
CA THR A 194 -8.57 -7.56 27.97
C THR A 194 -7.92 -8.59 27.04
N ARG A 195 -8.38 -8.71 25.79
CA ARG A 195 -7.89 -9.74 24.86
C ARG A 195 -6.40 -9.60 24.50
N PRO A 196 -5.88 -8.39 24.19
CA PRO A 196 -4.44 -8.16 24.05
C PRO A 196 -3.62 -8.64 25.26
N ARG A 197 -4.14 -8.43 26.47
CA ARG A 197 -3.47 -8.86 27.71
C ARG A 197 -3.39 -10.38 27.81
N ARG A 198 -4.45 -11.09 27.42
CA ARG A 198 -4.47 -12.56 27.39
C ARG A 198 -3.44 -13.12 26.40
N TYR A 199 -3.34 -12.53 25.21
CA TYR A 199 -2.29 -12.90 24.24
C TYR A 199 -0.89 -12.72 24.82
N LYS A 200 -0.60 -11.57 25.45
CA LYS A 200 0.69 -11.34 26.12
C LYS A 200 0.99 -12.36 27.21
N THR A 201 0.00 -12.71 28.04
CA THR A 201 0.19 -13.70 29.11
C THR A 201 0.40 -15.10 28.53
N ALA A 202 -0.38 -15.51 27.53
CA ALA A 202 -0.24 -16.80 26.88
C ALA A 202 1.15 -16.96 26.22
N PHE A 203 1.63 -15.92 25.52
CA PHE A 203 2.95 -15.92 24.92
C PHE A 203 4.07 -16.06 25.96
N LYS A 204 4.00 -15.28 27.06
CA LYS A 204 4.96 -15.40 28.18
C LYS A 204 4.92 -16.75 28.89
N LEU A 205 3.78 -17.44 28.88
CA LEU A 205 3.67 -18.79 29.45
C LEU A 205 4.30 -19.85 28.55
N GLN A 206 4.37 -19.62 27.23
CA GLN A 206 5.08 -20.53 26.32
C GLN A 206 6.59 -20.46 26.51
N ASP A 207 7.14 -19.27 26.77
CA ASP A 207 8.58 -19.09 27.05
C ASP A 207 9.01 -19.71 28.38
N LYS A 208 8.07 -19.90 29.31
CA LYS A 208 8.29 -20.76 30.47
C LYS A 208 8.26 -22.20 29.99
N GLN A 209 9.40 -22.67 29.49
CA GLN A 209 9.65 -24.09 29.37
C GLN A 209 9.19 -24.74 30.66
N VAL A 210 8.32 -25.74 30.55
CA VAL A 210 7.94 -26.56 31.70
C VAL A 210 9.27 -27.06 32.26
N LYS A 211 9.67 -26.57 33.45
CA LYS A 211 10.89 -27.03 34.12
C LYS A 211 10.73 -28.54 34.20
N GLN A 212 11.48 -29.27 33.39
CA GLN A 212 11.53 -30.71 33.52
C GLN A 212 12.13 -30.96 34.90
N LEU A 213 11.40 -31.67 35.76
CA LEU A 213 11.97 -32.08 37.04
C LEU A 213 13.14 -33.00 36.73
N THR A 214 14.26 -32.81 37.42
CA THR A 214 15.34 -33.81 37.43
C THR A 214 14.81 -35.09 38.05
N GLU A 215 15.45 -36.23 37.76
CA GLU A 215 15.04 -37.54 38.32
C GLU A 215 14.93 -37.50 39.85
N ASP A 216 15.94 -36.93 40.51
CA ASP A 216 15.95 -36.79 41.97
C ASP A 216 14.84 -35.86 42.49
N GLU A 217 14.58 -34.72 41.83
CA GLU A 217 13.47 -33.82 42.19
C GLU A 217 12.12 -34.53 42.00
N GLY A 218 11.98 -35.31 40.92
CA GLY A 218 10.79 -36.10 40.63
C GLY A 218 10.56 -37.19 41.68
N LEU A 219 11.59 -37.99 41.98
CA LEU A 219 11.56 -39.04 42.99
C LEU A 219 11.30 -38.48 44.39
N SER A 220 11.94 -37.37 44.78
CA SER A 220 11.71 -36.70 46.06
C SER A 220 10.25 -36.27 46.18
N MET A 221 9.69 -35.65 45.15
CA MET A 221 8.28 -35.26 45.12
C MET A 221 7.35 -36.47 45.25
N PHE A 222 7.69 -37.62 44.67
CA PHE A 222 6.91 -38.86 44.83
C PHE A 222 6.93 -39.40 46.26
N VAL A 223 8.10 -39.40 46.89
CA VAL A 223 8.28 -39.85 48.28
C VAL A 223 7.52 -38.93 49.24
N GLU A 224 7.66 -37.62 49.09
CA GLU A 224 6.96 -36.62 49.90
C GLU A 224 5.44 -36.72 49.76
N ALA A 225 4.95 -36.90 48.54
CA ALA A 225 3.52 -37.04 48.26
C ALA A 225 2.95 -38.43 48.60
N LYS A 226 3.78 -39.37 49.06
CA LYS A 226 3.42 -40.77 49.36
C LYS A 226 2.70 -41.47 48.21
N LEU A 227 3.11 -41.16 46.98
CA LEU A 227 2.48 -41.67 45.77
C LEU A 227 3.05 -43.05 45.42
N ASN A 228 2.20 -44.07 45.47
CA ASN A 228 2.54 -45.41 44.97
C ASN A 228 2.57 -45.45 43.42
N VAL A 229 3.39 -46.33 42.84
CA VAL A 229 3.54 -46.60 41.38
C VAL A 229 2.19 -46.81 40.70
N HIS A 230 1.23 -47.43 41.39
CA HIS A 230 -0.12 -47.63 40.89
C HIS A 230 -0.90 -46.31 40.66
N HIS A 231 -0.67 -45.28 41.48
CA HIS A 231 -1.28 -43.95 41.30
C HIS A 231 -0.70 -43.23 40.09
N LEU A 232 0.59 -43.42 39.84
CA LEU A 232 1.28 -42.89 38.67
C LEU A 232 0.75 -43.47 37.35
N ARG A 233 0.52 -44.78 37.29
CA ARG A 233 -0.05 -45.45 36.11
C ARG A 233 -1.46 -44.98 35.76
N LYS A 234 -2.19 -44.39 36.73
CA LYS A 234 -3.53 -43.82 36.51
C LYS A 234 -3.51 -42.37 36.03
N LEU A 235 -2.35 -41.72 35.90
CA LEU A 235 -2.28 -40.34 35.44
C LEU A 235 -2.61 -40.22 33.94
N PRO A 236 -3.35 -39.17 33.50
CA PRO A 236 -3.62 -38.93 32.09
C PRO A 236 -2.33 -38.76 31.29
N LYS A 237 -2.20 -39.45 30.14
CA LYS A 237 -1.02 -39.43 29.24
C LYS A 237 -0.55 -38.03 28.80
N ARG A 238 -1.37 -36.99 28.97
CA ARG A 238 -1.00 -35.59 28.72
C ARG A 238 -0.06 -35.01 29.79
N LYS A 239 -0.09 -35.55 31.01
CA LYS A 239 0.76 -35.15 32.14
C LYS A 239 2.02 -36.01 32.31
N SER A 240 2.09 -37.16 31.66
CA SER A 240 3.31 -37.99 31.69
C SER A 240 4.44 -37.45 30.80
N LYS A 241 4.14 -36.52 29.87
CA LYS A 241 5.14 -35.87 29.01
C LYS A 241 6.08 -34.89 29.72
N SER A 242 5.80 -34.56 30.99
CA SER A 242 6.67 -33.73 31.82
C SER A 242 7.56 -34.53 32.78
N LEU A 243 7.48 -35.87 32.74
CA LEU A 243 8.34 -36.76 33.50
C LEU A 243 9.56 -37.14 32.65
N SER A 244 10.71 -37.39 33.28
CA SER A 244 11.90 -37.85 32.57
C SER A 244 11.64 -39.23 31.92
N PRO A 245 12.30 -39.54 30.79
CA PRO A 245 12.15 -40.83 30.12
C PRO A 245 12.48 -42.02 31.03
N GLU A 246 13.41 -41.86 31.98
CA GLU A 246 13.80 -42.93 32.93
C GLU A 246 12.72 -43.22 33.98
N VAL A 247 12.02 -42.18 34.47
CA VAL A 247 10.86 -42.37 35.37
C VAL A 247 9.70 -43.06 34.65
N ILE A 248 9.54 -42.80 33.34
CA ILE A 248 8.57 -43.50 32.49
C ILE A 248 8.97 -44.97 32.31
N ASP A 249 10.27 -45.27 32.22
CA ASP A 249 10.78 -46.63 32.10
C ASP A 249 10.55 -47.45 33.38
N LEU A 250 10.75 -46.84 34.56
CA LEU A 250 10.41 -47.43 35.86
C LEU A 250 8.89 -47.71 36.04
N LEU A 251 8.04 -47.06 35.23
CA LEU A 251 6.60 -47.27 35.26
C LEU A 251 6.13 -48.47 34.43
N LEU A 252 6.97 -48.95 33.49
CA LEU A 252 6.70 -50.18 32.76
C LEU A 252 6.72 -51.35 33.75
N PRO A 253 5.75 -52.28 33.68
CA PRO A 253 5.82 -53.50 34.48
C PRO A 253 7.13 -54.22 34.14
N PRO A 254 7.84 -54.81 35.13
CA PRO A 254 9.05 -55.56 34.87
C PRO A 254 8.73 -56.60 33.79
N GLN A 255 9.47 -56.55 32.68
CA GLN A 255 9.44 -57.61 31.69
C GLN A 255 9.77 -58.88 32.48
N LYS A 256 8.88 -59.88 32.44
CA LYS A 256 9.21 -61.19 32.99
C LYS A 256 10.32 -61.72 32.10
N ASP A 257 11.56 -61.56 32.52
CA ASP A 257 12.67 -62.26 31.91
C ASP A 257 12.34 -63.75 32.01
N SER A 258 12.01 -64.32 30.86
CA SER A 258 11.86 -65.75 30.68
C SER A 258 13.25 -66.39 30.77
N HIS A 259 13.84 -66.36 31.96
CA HIS A 259 14.92 -67.28 32.31
C HIS A 259 14.29 -68.66 32.49
N ARG A 260 14.20 -69.39 31.38
CA ARG A 260 14.00 -70.84 31.37
C ARG A 260 15.37 -71.46 31.10
N ASN A 261 15.89 -72.10 32.15
CA ASN A 261 17.17 -72.82 32.17
C ASN A 261 17.10 -74.14 31.39
N ASP A 262 18.24 -74.42 30.75
CA ASP A 262 19.00 -75.69 30.67
C ASP A 262 18.44 -76.97 30.01
N SER A 263 19.42 -77.74 29.52
CA SER A 263 19.42 -79.16 29.08
C SER A 263 18.77 -79.46 27.74
N GLU A 264 19.23 -80.35 26.87
CA GLU A 264 20.46 -81.13 26.58
C GLU A 264 20.02 -82.06 25.41
N THR A 265 20.95 -82.80 24.80
CA THR A 265 20.72 -84.13 24.17
C THR A 265 19.93 -84.16 22.84
N SER A 266 20.63 -84.47 21.72
CA SER A 266 20.56 -85.75 20.96
C SER A 266 19.28 -85.89 20.15
N ASP A 267 19.20 -86.37 18.92
CA ASP A 267 20.06 -87.05 17.95
C ASP A 267 19.16 -87.19 16.70
N GLU A 268 19.77 -87.40 15.52
CA GLU A 268 19.18 -88.11 14.36
C GLU A 268 17.89 -87.52 13.73
N GLU A 269 17.53 -87.65 12.47
CA GLU A 269 18.06 -88.08 11.17
C GLU A 269 17.06 -87.44 10.17
N ASP A 270 17.50 -86.96 9.01
CA ASP A 270 17.24 -87.60 7.72
C ASP A 270 15.75 -87.97 7.51
N ASP A 271 15.02 -87.24 6.65
CA ASP A 271 14.27 -87.82 5.54
C ASP A 271 13.62 -86.70 4.69
N SER A 272 14.14 -86.57 3.48
CA SER A 272 13.46 -86.57 2.19
C SER A 272 12.01 -86.05 2.00
N SER A 273 11.77 -85.73 0.73
CA SER A 273 10.52 -85.44 0.00
C SER A 273 10.04 -83.97 0.01
N GLU A 274 10.11 -83.22 -1.11
CA GLU A 274 9.56 -83.43 -2.46
C GLU A 274 8.17 -82.80 -2.62
N SER A 275 7.94 -82.35 -3.86
CA SER A 275 6.73 -81.79 -4.47
C SER A 275 6.45 -80.30 -4.23
N GLU A 276 6.54 -79.41 -5.22
CA GLU A 276 5.89 -79.33 -6.56
C GLU A 276 4.62 -78.48 -6.54
N TYR A 277 4.62 -77.49 -7.45
CA TYR A 277 3.48 -76.86 -8.14
C TYR A 277 2.45 -76.10 -7.26
N GLU A 278 1.73 -75.06 -7.68
CA GLU A 278 1.48 -74.31 -8.92
C GLU A 278 0.75 -73.02 -8.46
N ASP A 279 1.08 -71.84 -8.97
CA ASP A 279 0.34 -71.08 -10.00
C ASP A 279 -0.90 -70.28 -9.53
N ASP A 280 -1.08 -69.15 -10.25
CA ASP A 280 -2.26 -68.28 -10.40
C ASP A 280 -2.62 -67.33 -9.23
N GLU A 281 -2.87 -66.03 -9.40
CA GLU A 281 -3.17 -65.18 -10.57
C GLU A 281 -2.91 -63.70 -10.23
#